data_AF-A0A940XAH8-F1
#
_entry.id   AF-A0A940XAH8-F1
#
_cell.length_a   1.000
_cell.length_b   1.000
_cell.length_c   1.000
_cell.angle_alpha   90.00
_cell.angle_beta   90.00
_cell.angle_gamma   90.00
#
_symmetry.space_group_name_H-M   'P 1'
#
loop_
_entity.id
_entity.type
_entity.pdbx_description
1 polymer ?
#
loop_
_entity_poly.entity_id
_entity_poly.type
_entity_poly.pdbx_seq_one_letter_code
_entity_poly.pdbx_strand_id
1 'polypeptide(L)' 'MMEKYSITEVCPHDVAYIKVLESVCTCETTVLTCVDCGKELEKPKTEC' A
#
# COMPACT_ATOMS: atom_id res chain seq x y z
N MET A 1 16.25 1.26 -5.92
CA MET A 1 16.21 2.22 -4.80
C MET A 1 15.23 1.62 -3.80
N MET A 2 15.68 1.23 -2.61
CA MET A 2 14.83 0.52 -1.65
C MET A 2 14.14 1.57 -0.78
N GLU A 3 12.89 1.88 -1.11
CA GLU A 3 12.10 2.88 -0.40
C GLU A 3 11.87 2.44 1.04
N LYS A 4 12.15 3.34 1.98
CA LYS A 4 12.05 3.10 3.43
C LYS A 4 10.57 3.06 3.80
N TYR A 5 9.98 1.87 3.83
CA TYR A 5 8.65 1.66 4.40
C TYR A 5 8.75 1.82 5.93
N SER A 6 8.49 3.03 6.43
CA SER A 6 8.34 3.30 7.86
C SER A 6 6.99 2.78 8.34
N ILE A 7 6.97 1.53 8.79
CA ILE A 7 5.80 0.81 9.34
C ILE A 7 5.15 1.49 10.58
N THR A 8 5.73 2.58 11.10
CA THR A 8 5.36 3.14 12.41
C THR A 8 4.73 4.52 12.37
N GLU A 9 4.50 5.12 11.21
CA GLU A 9 3.79 6.40 11.10
C GLU A 9 2.31 6.11 10.82
N VAL A 10 1.51 6.01 11.88
CA VAL A 10 0.05 6.00 11.75
C VAL A 10 -0.30 7.27 10.99
N CYS A 11 -0.83 7.13 9.78
CA CYS A 11 -1.26 8.29 9.02
C CYS A 11 -2.31 9.03 9.87
N PRO A 12 -2.21 10.36 10.05
CA PRO A 12 -3.22 11.11 10.82
C PRO A 12 -4.63 11.00 10.20
N HIS A 13 -4.70 10.59 8.93
CA HIS A 13 -5.92 10.27 8.24
C HIS A 13 -6.25 8.79 8.49
N ASP A 14 -7.28 8.55 9.29
CA ASP A 14 -7.85 7.21 9.53
C ASP A 14 -8.67 6.68 8.32
N VAL A 15 -8.33 7.16 7.11
CA VAL A 15 -9.00 6.80 5.86
C VAL A 15 -7.99 6.31 4.83
N ALA A 16 -8.09 5.03 4.49
CA ALA A 16 -7.21 4.36 3.54
C ALA A 16 -8.00 3.44 2.61
N TYR A 17 -7.44 3.17 1.45
CA TYR A 17 -7.98 2.25 0.45
C TYR A 17 -6.91 1.29 -0.05
N ILE A 18 -7.34 0.13 -0.53
CA ILE A 18 -6.45 -0.85 -1.15
C ILE A 18 -6.24 -0.44 -2.61
N LYS A 19 -4.99 -0.24 -3.00
CA LYS A 19 -4.58 0.08 -4.36
C LYS A 19 -3.91 -1.14 -4.97
N VAL A 20 -4.38 -1.59 -6.13
CA VAL A 20 -3.70 -2.62 -6.93
C VAL A 20 -2.54 -1.97 -7.67
N LEU A 21 -1.32 -2.45 -7.41
CA LEU A 21 -0.10 -2.00 -8.10
C LEU A 21 0.14 -2.81 -9.36
N GLU A 22 -0.06 -4.12 -9.27
CA GLU A 22 0.18 -5.05 -10.36
C GLU A 22 -0.82 -6.20 -10.29
N SER A 23 -1.28 -6.69 -11.43
CA SER A 23 -2.13 -7.88 -11.53
C SER A 23 -1.61 -8.74 -12.69
N VAL A 24 -1.10 -9.93 -12.39
CA VAL A 24 -0.51 -10.87 -13.36
C VAL A 24 -1.10 -12.25 -13.14
N CYS A 25 -1.74 -12.81 -14.17
CA CYS A 25 -2.40 -14.11 -14.11
C CYS A 25 -3.41 -14.19 -12.95
N THR A 26 -3.13 -15.00 -11.92
CA THR A 26 -3.94 -15.16 -10.70
C THR A 26 -3.33 -14.45 -9.50
N CYS A 27 -2.28 -13.66 -9.72
CA CYS A 27 -1.55 -12.96 -8.67
C CYS A 27 -1.86 -11.47 -8.71
N GLU A 28 -2.23 -10.89 -7.56
CA GLU A 28 -2.48 -9.46 -7.40
C GLU A 28 -1.53 -8.90 -6.35
N THR A 29 -0.80 -7.84 -6.71
CA THR A 29 0.01 -7.06 -5.78
C THR A 29 -0.75 -5.82 -5.37
N THR A 30 -1.09 -5.71 -4.09
CA THR A 30 -1.88 -4.62 -3.53
C THR A 30 -1.12 -3.89 -2.43
N VAL A 31 -1.45 -2.62 -2.20
CA VAL A 31 -0.89 -1.80 -1.13
C VAL A 31 -1.97 -0.92 -0.50
N LEU A 32 -1.93 -0.73 0.81
CA LEU A 32 -2.84 0.18 1.49
C LEU A 32 -2.32 1.61 1.38
N THR A 33 -3.14 2.48 0.80
CA THR A 33 -2.79 3.87 0.49
C THR A 33 -3.75 4.81 1.21
N CYS A 34 -3.23 5.87 1.82
CA CYS A 34 -4.09 6.91 2.39
C CYS A 34 -4.85 7.65 1.28
N VAL A 35 -6.16 7.84 1.46
CA VAL A 35 -7.00 8.57 0.50
C VAL A 35 -6.55 10.03 0.36
N ASP A 36 -6.17 10.65 1.47
CA ASP A 36 -5.90 12.09 1.55
C ASP A 36 -4.43 12.42 1.21
N CYS A 37 -3.49 11.67 1.80
CA CYS A 37 -2.05 11.87 1.57
C CYS A 37 -1.52 11.23 0.29
N GLY A 38 -2.21 10.21 -0.26
CA GLY A 38 -1.69 9.37 -1.34
C GLY A 38 -0.44 8.58 -0.98
N LYS A 39 -0.04 8.55 0.30
CA LYS A 39 1.11 7.81 0.80
C LYS A 39 0.74 6.34 1.04
N GLU A 40 1.66 5.45 0.68
CA GLU A 40 1.59 4.03 1.01
C GLU A 40 1.84 3.85 2.51
N LEU A 41 0.89 3.21 3.19
CA LEU A 41 0.89 3.03 4.64
C LEU A 41 1.49 1.68 5.06
N GLU A 42 1.50 0.72 4.14
CA GLU A 42 2.09 -0.59 4.37
C GLU A 42 2.96 -1.02 3.18
N LYS A 43 3.70 -2.12 3.36
CA LYS A 43 4.41 -2.74 2.25
C LYS A 43 3.41 -3.39 1.29
N PRO A 44 3.66 -3.32 -0.02
CA PRO A 44 2.88 -4.09 -0.98
C PRO A 44 2.86 -5.58 -0.63
N LYS A 45 1.69 -6.19 -0.74
CA LYS A 45 1.46 -7.62 -0.54
C LYS A 45 1.00 -8.22 -1.86
N THR A 46 1.57 -9.38 -2.18
CA THR A 46 1.17 -10.15 -3.36
C THR A 46 0.37 -11.37 -2.90
N GLU A 47 -0.83 -11.53 -3.43
CA GLU A 47 -1.70 -12.68 -3.19
C GLU A 47 -1.86 -13.47 -4.50
N CYS A 48 -1.68 -14.78 -4.40
CA CYS A 48 -1.86 -15.81 -5.42
C CYS A 48 -2.47 -17.04 -4.70
#